data_AF-A0AAP8T274-F1
#
_entry.id   AF-A0AAP8T274-F1
#
_cell.length_a   1.000
_cell.length_b   1.000
_cell.length_c   1.000
_cell.angle_alpha   90.00
_cell.angle_beta   90.00
_cell.angle_gamma   90.00
#
_symmetry.space_group_name_H-M   'P 1'
#
loop_
_entity.id
_entity.type
_entity.pdbx_description
1 polymer ?
#
loop_
_entity_poly.entity_id
_entity_poly.type
_entity_poly.pdbx_seq_one_letter_code
_entity_poly.pdbx_strand_id
1 'polypeptide(L)'
;ELVDKKTPMLEAFREADNVLRQGVQGISDLIAVPGLINLDFADVKTVMSHKGTALMGIGIAKGDGRAIEAAKKALNSPLLETSINGAHG
;
A
#
# COMPACT_ATOMS: atom_id res chain seq x y z
N GLU A 1 -11.79 -2.69 10.66
CA GLU A 1 -12.17 -3.76 9.72
C GLU A 1 -12.28 -3.17 8.33
N LEU A 2 -11.73 -3.84 7.31
CA LEU A 2 -11.84 -3.42 5.90
C LEU A 2 -13.20 -3.78 5.28
N VAL A 3 -13.92 -4.73 5.86
CA VAL A 3 -15.17 -5.28 5.31
C VAL A 3 -16.11 -5.59 6.49
N ASP A 4 -17.37 -5.16 6.43
CA ASP A 4 -18.37 -5.43 7.47
C ASP A 4 -18.83 -6.91 7.39
N LYS A 5 -19.20 -7.55 8.50
CA LYS A 5 -19.62 -8.96 8.54
C LYS A 5 -20.90 -9.25 7.74
N LYS A 6 -21.65 -8.20 7.38
CA LYS A 6 -22.85 -8.28 6.52
C LYS A 6 -22.54 -8.16 5.03
N THR A 7 -21.28 -7.94 4.67
CA THR A 7 -20.88 -7.72 3.27
C THR A 7 -21.04 -9.03 2.49
N PRO A 8 -21.80 -9.04 1.38
CA PRO A 8 -21.92 -10.20 0.51
C PRO A 8 -20.55 -10.70 0.06
N MET A 9 -20.40 -12.01 -0.10
CA MET A 9 -19.14 -12.65 -0.57
C MET A 9 -18.57 -11.97 -1.83
N LEU A 10 -19.44 -11.55 -2.75
CA LEU A 10 -19.03 -10.87 -3.98
C LEU A 10 -18.37 -9.50 -3.72
N GLU A 11 -18.86 -8.73 -2.74
CA GLU A 11 -18.26 -7.45 -2.35
C GLU A 11 -16.93 -7.67 -1.62
N ALA A 12 -16.83 -8.70 -0.78
CA ALA A 12 -15.57 -9.05 -0.12
C ALA A 12 -14.47 -9.39 -1.14
N PHE A 13 -14.78 -10.15 -2.20
CA PHE A 13 -13.84 -10.41 -3.29
C PHE A 13 -13.48 -9.14 -4.07
N ARG A 14 -14.45 -8.26 -4.33
CA ARG A 14 -14.16 -6.96 -4.95
C ARG A 14 -13.21 -6.10 -4.12
N GLU A 15 -13.32 -6.14 -2.80
CA GLU A 15 -12.37 -5.44 -1.94
C GLU A 15 -10.97 -6.08 -1.94
N ALA A 16 -10.87 -7.41 -2.00
CA ALA A 16 -9.59 -8.08 -2.22
C ALA A 16 -8.95 -7.66 -3.56
N ASP A 17 -9.75 -7.62 -4.64
CA ASP A 17 -9.30 -7.14 -5.96
C ASP A 17 -8.90 -5.66 -5.92
N ASN A 18 -9.62 -4.83 -5.17
CA ASN A 18 -9.23 -3.43 -4.94
C ASN A 18 -7.86 -3.33 -4.28
N VAL A 19 -7.59 -4.12 -3.24
CA VAL A 19 -6.29 -4.12 -2.54
C VAL A 19 -5.17 -4.54 -3.50
N LEU A 20 -5.37 -5.62 -4.26
CA LEU A 20 -4.40 -6.06 -5.27
C LEU A 20 -4.16 -4.99 -6.34
N ARG A 21 -5.23 -4.37 -6.86
CA ARG A 21 -5.12 -3.28 -7.84
C ARG A 21 -4.34 -2.11 -7.27
N GLN A 22 -4.64 -1.69 -6.04
CA GLN A 22 -3.95 -0.56 -5.42
C GLN A 22 -2.46 -0.84 -5.22
N GLY A 23 -2.09 -2.09 -4.92
CA GLY A 23 -0.67 -2.45 -4.81
C GLY A 23 0.09 -2.42 -6.13
N VAL A 24 -0.51 -2.97 -7.19
CA VAL A 24 0.08 -2.90 -8.54
C VAL A 24 0.12 -1.45 -9.03
N GLN A 25 -0.95 -0.68 -8.81
CA GLN A 25 -1.03 0.72 -9.19
C GLN A 25 -0.02 1.57 -8.42
N GLY A 26 0.17 1.37 -7.12
CA GLY A 26 1.15 2.14 -6.34
C GLY A 26 2.56 2.00 -6.90
N ILE A 27 2.98 0.78 -7.25
CA ILE A 27 4.29 0.53 -7.86
C ILE A 27 4.33 1.06 -9.30
N SER A 28 3.28 0.83 -10.08
CA SER A 28 3.23 1.24 -11.49
C SER A 28 3.22 2.75 -11.64
N ASP A 29 2.46 3.48 -10.83
CA ASP A 29 2.37 4.94 -10.87
C ASP A 29 3.70 5.59 -10.46
N LEU A 30 4.45 4.98 -9.53
CA LEU A 30 5.79 5.43 -9.15
C LEU A 30 6.82 5.30 -10.29
N ILE A 31 6.62 4.37 -11.22
CA ILE A 31 7.52 4.14 -12.36
C ILE A 31 7.04 4.88 -13.62
N ALA A 32 5.73 4.85 -13.88
CA ALA A 32 5.12 5.25 -15.14
C ALA A 32 4.70 6.73 -15.17
N VAL A 33 4.45 7.35 -14.02
CA VAL A 33 4.04 8.76 -13.94
C VAL A 33 5.18 9.59 -13.34
N PRO A 34 5.88 10.40 -14.15
CA PRO A 34 6.93 11.27 -13.64
C PRO A 34 6.36 12.29 -12.65
N GLY A 35 6.67 12.12 -11.37
CA GLY A 35 6.43 13.11 -10.34
C GLY A 35 7.58 14.13 -10.22
N LEU A 36 7.39 15.17 -9.41
CA LEU A 36 8.48 16.06 -9.00
C LEU A 36 9.58 15.31 -8.24
N ILE A 37 9.21 14.22 -7.55
CA ILE A 37 10.11 13.25 -6.93
C ILE A 37 9.83 11.93 -7.65
N ASN A 38 10.72 11.54 -8.56
CA ASN A 38 10.61 10.30 -9.31
C ASN A 38 11.53 9.25 -8.71
N LEU A 39 11.02 8.06 -8.47
CA LEU A 39 11.85 6.88 -8.21
C LEU A 39 12.11 6.20 -9.54
N ASP A 40 13.32 5.69 -9.75
CA ASP A 40 13.59 4.94 -10.97
C ASP A 40 13.26 3.44 -10.79
N PHE A 41 13.15 2.73 -11.90
CA PHE A 41 12.87 1.29 -11.87
C PHE A 41 13.99 0.48 -11.19
N ALA A 42 15.22 1.00 -11.16
CA ALA A 42 16.36 0.32 -10.55
C ALA A 42 16.28 0.40 -9.01
N ASP A 43 15.83 1.51 -8.44
CA ASP A 43 15.59 1.71 -7.02
C ASP A 43 14.48 0.78 -6.54
N VAL A 44 13.34 0.77 -7.24
CA VAL A 44 12.22 -0.14 -6.94
C VAL A 44 12.67 -1.59 -7.03
N LYS A 45 13.37 -1.96 -8.11
CA LYS A 45 13.89 -3.32 -8.28
C LYS A 45 14.88 -3.69 -7.16
N THR A 46 15.72 -2.78 -6.70
CA THR A 46 16.73 -3.05 -5.66
C THR A 46 16.09 -3.23 -4.29
N VAL A 47 15.08 -2.42 -3.96
CA VAL A 47 14.33 -2.54 -2.71
C VAL A 47 13.48 -3.81 -2.70
N MET A 48 12.83 -4.14 -3.82
CA MET A 48 11.94 -5.31 -3.92
C MET A 48 12.68 -6.64 -4.19
N SER A 49 13.86 -6.61 -4.81
CA SER A 49 14.62 -7.84 -5.10
C SER A 49 15.22 -8.43 -3.83
N HIS A 50 15.06 -9.74 -3.65
CA HIS A 50 15.67 -10.53 -2.57
C HIS A 50 15.20 -10.24 -1.13
N LYS A 51 14.10 -9.50 -0.92
CA LYS A 51 13.56 -9.25 0.44
C LYS A 51 12.52 -10.24 0.94
N GLY A 52 12.11 -11.20 0.12
CA GLY A 52 11.16 -12.25 0.52
C GLY A 52 9.74 -11.70 0.63
N THR A 53 9.12 -11.81 1.80
CA THR A 53 7.73 -11.36 2.02
C THR A 53 7.67 -9.84 2.13
N ALA A 54 6.84 -9.22 1.29
CA ALA A 54 6.52 -7.80 1.37
C ALA A 54 5.17 -7.58 2.06
N LEU A 55 5.07 -6.49 2.80
CA LEU A 55 3.84 -6.06 3.46
C LEU A 55 3.42 -4.70 2.89
N MET A 56 2.12 -4.52 2.66
CA MET A 56 1.61 -3.30 2.05
C MET A 56 0.47 -2.70 2.89
N GLY A 57 0.71 -1.48 3.37
CA GLY A 57 -0.29 -0.67 4.05
C GLY A 57 -0.71 0.50 3.18
N ILE A 58 -2.02 0.74 3.07
CA ILE A 58 -2.56 1.84 2.25
C ILE A 58 -3.34 2.77 3.17
N GLY A 59 -3.02 4.07 3.09
CA GLY A 59 -3.64 5.10 3.92
C GLY A 59 -4.12 6.27 3.08
N ILE A 60 -5.39 6.63 3.24
CA ILE A 60 -6.02 7.76 2.56
C ILE A 60 -6.44 8.80 3.59
N ALA A 61 -6.01 10.05 3.38
CA ALA A 61 -6.40 11.19 4.20
C ALA A 61 -6.60 12.45 3.33
N LYS A 62 -7.41 13.38 3.83
CA LYS A 62 -7.76 14.65 3.17
C LYS A 62 -7.71 15.77 4.21
N GLY A 63 -7.53 17.01 3.77
CA GLY A 63 -7.45 18.20 4.63
C GLY A 63 -6.04 18.52 5.14
N ASP A 64 -5.97 19.35 6.19
CA ASP A 64 -4.72 19.74 6.82
C ASP A 64 -4.08 18.54 7.55
N GLY A 65 -2.77 18.38 7.40
CA GLY A 65 -2.06 17.22 7.96
C GLY A 65 -2.29 15.90 7.21
N ARG A 66 -2.87 15.92 6.00
CA ARG A 66 -3.14 14.72 5.17
C ARG A 66 -1.95 13.78 5.02
N ALA A 67 -0.73 14.30 4.95
CA ALA A 67 0.46 13.46 4.80
C ALA A 67 0.70 12.57 6.04
N ILE A 68 0.62 13.17 7.23
CA ILE A 68 0.84 12.47 8.51
C ILE A 68 -0.29 11.47 8.75
N GLU A 69 -1.53 11.88 8.53
CA GLU A 69 -2.69 11.02 8.74
C GLU A 69 -2.74 9.86 7.75
N ALA A 70 -2.38 10.09 6.48
CA ALA A 70 -2.26 9.01 5.50
C ALA A 70 -1.16 8.02 5.90
N ALA A 71 0.02 8.50 6.31
CA ALA A 71 1.12 7.64 6.77
C ALA A 71 0.72 6.81 8.00
N LYS A 72 0.08 7.42 9.02
CA LYS A 72 -0.43 6.70 10.19
C LYS A 72 -1.45 5.64 9.83
N LYS A 73 -2.35 5.91 8.89
CA LYS A 73 -3.34 4.92 8.42
C LYS A 73 -2.69 3.78 7.66
N ALA A 74 -1.69 4.08 6.82
CA ALA A 74 -0.93 3.05 6.12
C ALA A 74 -0.20 2.14 7.11
N LEU A 75 0.47 2.70 8.11
CA LEU A 75 1.21 1.95 9.15
C LEU A 75 0.31 1.12 10.08
N ASN A 76 -0.93 1.57 10.31
CA ASN A 76 -1.92 0.84 11.12
C ASN A 76 -2.91 0.05 10.25
N SER A 77 -2.57 -0.20 8.98
CA SER A 77 -3.45 -0.95 8.08
C SER A 77 -3.63 -2.39 8.57
N PRO A 78 -4.85 -2.94 8.58
CA PRO A 78 -5.09 -4.33 8.94
C PRO A 78 -4.51 -5.34 7.92
N LEU A 79 -3.96 -4.85 6.79
CA LEU A 79 -3.19 -5.65 5.82
C LEU A 79 -1.74 -5.88 6.27
N LEU A 80 -1.28 -5.18 7.31
CA LEU A 80 0.04 -5.37 7.91
C LEU A 80 -0.08 -6.40 9.05
N GLU A 81 0.19 -7.67 8.74
CA GLU A 81 0.18 -8.75 9.74
C GLU A 81 1.36 -8.69 10.71
N THR A 82 2.41 -7.93 10.37
CA THR A 82 3.59 -7.68 11.22
C THR A 82 3.93 -6.20 11.20
N SER A 83 4.42 -5.68 12.33
CA SER A 83 4.88 -4.29 12.44
C SER A 83 5.98 -4.01 11.41
N ILE A 84 6.02 -2.79 10.86
CA ILE A 84 7.09 -2.34 9.96
C ILE A 84 8.49 -2.39 10.60
N ASN A 85 8.56 -2.52 11.94
CA ASN A 85 9.80 -2.67 12.69
C ASN A 85 10.55 -3.94 12.28
N GLY A 86 11.55 -3.79 11.41
CA GLY A 86 12.36 -4.88 10.87
C GLY A 86 12.36 -4.97 9.33
N ALA A 87 11.55 -4.17 8.65
CA ALA A 87 11.62 -4.04 7.20
C ALA A 87 12.97 -3.44 6.79
N HIS A 88 13.75 -4.17 5.98
CA HIS A 88 15.07 -3.75 5.52
C HIS A 88 15.04 -2.96 4.21
N GLY A 89 13.87 -2.50 3.78
CA GLY A 89 13.61 -1.72 2.57
C GLY A 89 12.18 -1.88 2.15
#